data_AF-A0AA96QYG8-F1
#
_entry.id   AF-A0AA96QYG8-F1
#
_cell.length_a   1.000
_cell.length_b   1.000
_cell.length_c   1.000
_cell.angle_alpha   90.00
_cell.angle_beta   90.00
_cell.angle_gamma   90.00
#
_symmetry.space_group_name_H-M   'P 1'
#
loop_
_entity.id
_entity.type
_entity.pdbx_description
1 polymer ?
#
loop_
_entity_poly.entity_id
_entity_poly.type
_entity_poly.pdbx_seq_one_letter_code
_entity_poly.pdbx_strand_id
1 'polypeptide(L)'
;MLHVPISVHAEDELLGDTVWRGFGEEFVVRLGLDRCRWVAVHHGTSATGNDHIHLVVCLVGEDGRVARLDHSKRKARAWALEVERRLDLVRTGQAGTGTRELTCTEHERAQRTGVKPNGAA
;
A
#
# COMPACT_ATOMS: atom_id res chain seq x y z
N MET A 1 -3.09 -1.13 14.75
CA MET A 1 -2.37 -0.24 13.83
C MET A 1 -2.73 -0.67 12.42
N LEU A 2 -2.89 0.29 11.51
CA LEU A 2 -3.03 0.01 10.08
C LEU A 2 -1.64 0.14 9.44
N HIS A 3 -1.24 -0.85 8.65
CA HIS A 3 -0.03 -0.85 7.84
C HIS A 3 -0.43 -1.13 6.39
N VAL A 4 -0.10 -0.21 5.49
CA VAL A 4 -0.48 -0.28 4.07
C VAL A 4 0.74 0.03 3.22
N PRO A 5 1.26 -0.95 2.46
CA PRO A 5 2.18 -0.64 1.37
C PRO A 5 1.43 0.07 0.25
N ILE A 6 2.03 1.11 -0.30
CA ILE A 6 1.55 1.80 -1.50
C ILE A 6 2.71 1.84 -2.48
N SER A 7 2.48 1.38 -3.71
CA SER A 7 3.51 1.25 -4.75
C SER A 7 3.00 1.72 -6.10
N VAL A 8 3.90 2.15 -6.96
CA VAL A 8 3.66 2.31 -8.40
C VAL A 8 4.16 1.09 -9.17
N HIS A 9 3.80 0.96 -10.45
CA HIS A 9 4.29 -0.14 -11.26
C HIS A 9 5.79 0.03 -11.56
N ALA A 10 6.51 -1.06 -11.83
CA ALA A 10 7.95 -1.01 -12.12
C ALA A 10 8.32 -0.27 -13.41
N GLU A 11 7.33 0.00 -14.27
CA GLU A 11 7.49 0.74 -15.52
C GLU A 11 7.15 2.23 -15.35
N ASP A 12 6.61 2.63 -14.20
CA ASP A 12 6.38 4.03 -13.87
C ASP A 12 7.71 4.67 -13.39
N GLU A 13 7.85 5.97 -13.62
CA GLU A 13 9.03 6.72 -13.16
C GLU A 13 9.09 6.82 -11.62
N LEU A 14 10.29 7.03 -11.09
CA LEU A 14 10.48 7.32 -9.66
C LEU A 14 9.82 8.66 -9.32
N LEU A 15 8.88 8.62 -8.38
CA LEU A 15 8.06 9.80 -8.05
C LEU A 15 8.75 10.77 -7.09
N GLY A 16 9.70 10.28 -6.30
CA GLY A 16 10.44 11.05 -5.30
C GLY A 16 9.64 11.41 -4.05
N ASP A 17 10.36 11.80 -3.00
CA ASP A 17 9.82 11.95 -1.64
C ASP A 17 8.67 12.96 -1.53
N THR A 18 8.70 14.03 -2.34
CA THR A 18 7.68 15.09 -2.28
C THR A 18 6.32 14.58 -2.77
N VAL A 19 6.31 13.78 -3.85
CA VAL A 19 5.08 13.18 -4.39
C VAL A 19 4.57 12.12 -3.43
N TRP A 20 5.45 11.26 -2.94
CA TRP A 20 5.10 10.22 -1.96
C TRP A 20 4.53 10.79 -0.66
N ARG A 21 5.08 11.89 -0.15
CA ARG A 21 4.50 12.62 0.99
C ARG A 21 3.07 13.06 0.69
N GLY A 22 2.83 13.69 -0.47
CA GLY A 22 1.50 14.13 -0.88
C GLY A 22 0.51 12.98 -0.99
N PHE A 23 0.94 11.82 -1.48
CA PHE A 23 0.10 10.62 -1.50
C PHE A 23 -0.25 10.12 -0.11
N GLY A 24 0.72 10.09 0.82
CA GLY A 24 0.46 9.73 2.22
C GLY A 24 -0.61 10.62 2.86
N GLU A 25 -0.49 11.94 2.68
CA GLU A 25 -1.46 12.93 3.16
C GLU A 25 -2.85 12.71 2.55
N GLU A 26 -2.93 12.59 1.22
CA GLU A 26 -4.20 12.38 0.50
C GLU A 26 -4.87 11.06 0.89
N PHE A 27 -4.09 9.99 1.03
CA PHE A 27 -4.58 8.65 1.36
C PHE A 27 -5.19 8.60 2.77
N VAL A 28 -4.52 9.21 3.75
CA VAL A 28 -5.03 9.30 5.13
C VAL A 28 -6.36 10.04 5.18
N VAL A 29 -6.47 11.18 4.49
CA VAL A 29 -7.72 11.94 4.39
C VAL A 29 -8.80 11.13 3.69
N ARG A 30 -8.48 10.48 2.57
CA ARG A 30 -9.43 9.64 1.82
C ARG A 30 -10.04 8.54 2.67
N LEU A 31 -9.24 7.93 3.55
CA LEU A 31 -9.70 6.87 4.44
C LEU A 31 -10.51 7.40 5.63
N GLY A 32 -10.48 8.71 5.91
CA GLY A 32 -11.10 9.32 7.10
C GLY A 32 -10.26 9.11 8.36
N LEU A 33 -8.93 9.16 8.19
CA LEU A 33 -7.93 8.93 9.22
C LEU A 33 -7.14 10.22 9.56
N ASP A 34 -7.66 11.38 9.17
CA ASP A 34 -7.07 12.71 9.37
C ASP A 34 -6.81 13.04 10.86
N ARG A 35 -7.63 12.48 11.75
CA ARG A 35 -7.47 12.58 13.22
C ARG A 35 -6.47 11.58 13.83
N CYS A 36 -5.89 10.70 13.03
CA CYS A 36 -4.94 9.68 13.48
C CYS A 36 -3.50 10.12 13.25
N ARG A 37 -2.60 9.76 14.17
CA ARG A 37 -1.15 9.92 13.94
C ARG A 37 -0.68 8.85 12.95
N TRP A 38 0.17 9.26 12.00
CA TRP A 38 0.69 8.37 10.96
C TRP A 38 2.13 8.73 10.60
N VAL A 39 2.80 7.77 9.97
CA VAL A 39 4.13 7.94 9.38
C VAL A 39 4.13 7.25 8.01
N ALA A 40 4.78 7.90 7.03
CA ALA A 40 5.12 7.28 5.75
C ALA A 40 6.63 7.05 5.72
N VAL A 41 7.04 5.83 5.41
CA VAL A 41 8.44 5.45 5.21
C VAL A 41 8.63 5.15 3.74
N HIS A 42 9.45 5.94 3.06
CA HIS A 42 9.81 5.70 1.67
C HIS A 42 10.95 4.68 1.60
N HIS A 43 10.65 3.50 1.06
CA HIS A 43 11.62 2.40 0.94
C HIS A 43 12.40 2.44 -0.37
N GLY A 44 11.89 3.17 -1.37
CA GLY A 44 12.45 3.19 -2.72
C GLY A 44 12.03 1.97 -3.53
N THR A 45 12.84 1.63 -4.52
CA THR A 45 12.59 0.52 -5.44
C THR A 45 12.70 -0.84 -4.74
N SER A 46 11.68 -1.69 -4.91
CA SER A 46 11.70 -3.08 -4.44
C SER A 46 12.62 -3.97 -5.29
N ALA A 47 12.78 -5.23 -4.90
CA ALA A 47 13.48 -6.23 -5.71
C ALA A 47 12.86 -6.47 -7.10
N THR A 48 11.57 -6.18 -7.27
CA THR A 48 10.84 -6.31 -8.54
C THR A 48 10.70 -4.98 -9.29
N GLY A 49 11.40 -3.93 -8.86
CA GLY A 49 11.47 -2.66 -9.59
C GLY A 49 10.37 -1.65 -9.22
N ASN A 50 9.42 -1.98 -8.34
CA ASN A 50 8.38 -1.03 -7.95
C ASN A 50 8.83 -0.09 -6.84
N ASP A 51 8.74 1.22 -7.10
CA ASP A 51 8.94 2.25 -6.07
C ASP A 51 7.75 2.25 -5.09
N HIS A 52 8.02 2.35 -3.78
CA HIS A 52 6.97 2.18 -2.76
C HIS A 52 7.26 2.82 -1.41
N ILE A 53 6.17 3.14 -0.72
CA ILE A 53 6.15 3.54 0.69
C ILE A 53 5.42 2.52 1.55
N HIS A 54 5.78 2.48 2.83
CA HIS A 54 4.93 1.92 3.87
C HIS A 54 4.27 3.04 4.66
N LEU A 55 2.94 3.08 4.63
CA LEU A 55 2.13 3.96 5.44
C LEU A 55 1.67 3.23 6.69
N VAL A 56 1.98 3.79 7.85
CA VAL A 56 1.61 3.24 9.17
C VAL A 56 0.74 4.25 9.91
N VAL A 57 -0.44 3.84 10.34
CA VAL A 57 -1.43 4.70 11.02
C VAL A 57 -1.81 4.12 12.39
N CYS A 58 -1.70 4.96 13.43
CA CYS A 58 -2.25 4.69 14.74
C CYS A 58 -3.77 4.93 14.73
N LEU A 59 -4.55 3.86 14.82
CA LEU A 59 -6.01 3.95 14.70
C LEU A 59 -6.69 4.56 15.94
N VAL A 60 -5.95 4.85 17.01
CA VAL A 60 -6.48 5.63 18.14
C VAL A 60 -6.19 7.10 17.85
N GLY A 61 -7.24 7.89 17.68
CA GLY A 61 -7.12 9.33 17.47
C GLY A 61 -6.71 10.06 18.75
N GLU A 62 -6.40 11.35 18.62
CA GLU A 62 -6.00 12.18 19.77
C GLU A 62 -7.12 12.33 20.81
N ASP A 63 -8.38 12.20 20.39
CA ASP A 63 -9.56 12.17 21.25
C ASP A 63 -9.77 10.81 21.95
N GLY A 64 -8.82 9.88 21.82
CA GLY A 64 -8.85 8.55 22.43
C GLY A 64 -9.81 7.56 21.77
N ARG A 65 -10.53 7.96 20.72
CA ARG A 65 -11.48 7.06 20.04
C ARG A 65 -10.79 6.26 18.94
N VAL A 66 -11.23 5.01 18.73
CA VAL A 66 -10.72 4.17 17.63
C VAL A 66 -11.38 4.59 16.31
N ALA A 67 -10.58 4.83 15.28
CA ALA A 67 -11.05 5.10 13.93
C ALA A 67 -11.65 3.85 13.27
N ARG A 68 -12.74 4.05 12.51
CA ARG A 68 -13.41 2.98 11.79
C ARG A 68 -12.80 2.83 10.39
N LEU A 69 -12.52 1.59 9.99
CA LEU A 69 -11.95 1.26 8.68
C LEU A 69 -13.03 0.84 7.66
N ASP A 70 -14.25 1.31 7.83
CA ASP A 70 -15.38 0.93 7.01
C ASP A 70 -15.10 1.22 5.53
N HIS A 71 -15.17 0.17 4.72
CA HIS A 71 -14.93 0.24 3.28
C HIS A 71 -13.53 0.75 2.88
N SER A 72 -12.56 0.69 3.79
CA SER A 72 -11.17 1.14 3.57
C SER A 72 -10.57 0.57 2.28
N LYS A 73 -10.73 -0.73 2.01
CA LYS A 73 -10.26 -1.37 0.76
C LYS A 73 -10.86 -0.73 -0.50
N ARG A 74 -12.16 -0.42 -0.48
CA ARG A 74 -12.85 0.22 -1.61
C ARG A 74 -12.38 1.66 -1.80
N LYS A 75 -12.25 2.42 -0.70
CA LYS A 75 -11.74 3.80 -0.70
C LYS A 75 -10.29 3.87 -1.20
N ALA A 76 -9.43 2.97 -0.71
CA ALA A 76 -8.03 2.85 -1.11
C ALA A 76 -7.92 2.56 -2.61
N ARG A 77 -8.67 1.57 -3.13
CA ARG A 77 -8.67 1.26 -4.56
C ARG A 77 -9.19 2.41 -5.41
N ALA A 78 -10.26 3.09 -4.98
CA ALA A 78 -10.80 4.23 -5.70
C ALA A 78 -9.79 5.38 -5.80
N TRP A 79 -9.03 5.62 -4.72
CA TRP A 79 -7.95 6.60 -4.72
C TRP A 79 -6.78 6.19 -5.62
N ALA A 80 -6.34 4.93 -5.58
CA ALA A 80 -5.26 4.45 -6.44
C ALA A 80 -5.59 4.68 -7.93
N LEU A 81 -6.78 4.27 -8.36
CA LEU A 81 -7.25 4.49 -9.74
C LEU A 81 -7.34 5.97 -10.14
N GLU A 82 -7.64 6.85 -9.17
CA GLU A 82 -7.71 8.29 -9.40
C GLU A 82 -6.32 8.91 -9.56
N VAL A 83 -5.37 8.52 -8.70
CA VAL A 83 -3.96 8.93 -8.78
C VAL A 83 -3.34 8.43 -10.09
N GLU A 84 -3.54 7.15 -10.42
CA GLU A 84 -3.06 6.56 -11.66
C GLU A 84 -3.56 7.33 -12.88
N ARG A 85 -4.85 7.63 -12.95
CA ARG A 85 -5.41 8.44 -14.04
C ARG A 85 -4.86 9.86 -14.06
N ARG A 86 -4.66 10.48 -12.90
CA ARG A 86 -4.20 11.87 -12.79
C ARG A 86 -2.75 12.04 -13.24
N LEU A 87 -1.93 11.02 -13.05
CA LEU A 87 -0.50 11.05 -13.32
C LEU A 87 -0.09 10.16 -14.51
N ASP A 88 -1.06 9.60 -15.22
CA ASP A 88 -0.86 8.67 -16.34
C ASP A 88 0.03 7.47 -15.99
N LEU A 89 -0.16 6.92 -14.79
CA LEU A 89 0.55 5.73 -14.31
C LEU A 89 -0.10 4.45 -14.82
N VAL A 90 0.67 3.36 -14.81
CA VAL A 90 0.16 2.03 -15.10
C VAL A 90 -0.97 1.69 -14.14
N ARG A 91 -2.11 1.27 -14.70
CA ARG A 91 -3.33 1.04 -13.92
C ARG A 91 -3.29 -0.23 -13.09
N THR A 92 -3.80 -0.13 -11.87
CA THR A 92 -4.10 -1.30 -11.04
C THR A 92 -5.06 -2.23 -11.78
N GLY A 93 -4.74 -3.53 -11.76
CA GLY A 93 -5.54 -4.59 -12.36
C GLY A 93 -7.01 -4.64 -11.89
N GLN A 94 -7.80 -5.45 -12.59
CA GLN A 94 -9.19 -5.67 -12.21
C GLN A 94 -9.30 -6.33 -10.83
N ALA A 95 -10.35 -6.00 -10.09
CA ALA A 95 -10.56 -6.62 -8.79
C ALA A 95 -10.69 -8.15 -8.95
N GLY A 96 -9.96 -8.91 -8.14
CA GLY A 96 -9.95 -10.38 -8.20
C GLY A 96 -8.91 -10.98 -9.16
N THR A 97 -8.13 -10.16 -9.89
CA THR A 97 -7.02 -10.66 -10.73
C THR A 97 -5.66 -10.60 -10.02
N GLY A 98 -5.62 -10.13 -8.77
CA GLY A 98 -4.39 -10.08 -7.99
C GLY A 98 -3.93 -11.48 -7.56
N THR A 99 -2.63 -11.73 -7.63
CA THR A 99 -2.01 -12.89 -7.01
C THR A 99 -2.10 -12.79 -5.49
N ARG A 100 -2.31 -13.93 -4.83
CA ARG A 100 -2.36 -13.97 -3.36
C ARG A 100 -0.94 -13.77 -2.83
N GLU A 101 -0.76 -12.80 -1.92
CA GLU A 101 0.48 -12.68 -1.16
C GLU A 101 0.71 -13.93 -0.29
N LEU A 102 1.97 -14.37 -0.25
CA LEU A 102 2.41 -15.43 0.62
C LEU A 102 2.40 -14.96 2.07
N THR A 103 1.96 -15.84 2.98
CA THR A 103 2.09 -15.61 4.42
C THR A 103 3.57 -15.66 4.84
N CYS A 104 3.93 -15.06 5.98
CA CYS A 104 5.29 -15.20 6.54
C CYS A 104 5.70 -16.66 6.66
N THR A 105 4.82 -17.54 7.14
CA THR A 105 5.06 -18.98 7.23
C THR A 105 5.37 -19.61 5.88
N GLU A 106 4.68 -19.18 4.81
CA GLU A 106 4.94 -19.67 3.45
C GLU A 106 6.27 -19.16 2.90
N HIS A 107 6.63 -17.91 3.17
CA HIS A 107 7.95 -17.37 2.85
C HIS A 107 9.06 -18.11 3.60
N GLU A 108 8.94 -18.27 4.91
CA GLU A 108 9.92 -18.96 5.75
C GLU A 108 10.06 -20.45 5.37
N ARG A 109 8.95 -21.11 5.03
CA ARG A 109 8.98 -22.48 4.52
C ARG A 109 9.72 -22.53 3.18
N ALA A 110 9.40 -21.64 2.25
CA ALA A 110 10.05 -21.59 0.95
C ALA A 110 11.56 -21.35 1.07
N GLN A 111 11.97 -20.44 1.95
CA GLN A 111 13.39 -20.17 2.25
C GLN A 111 14.09 -21.37 2.86
N ARG A 112 13.45 -22.08 3.79
CA ARG A 112 14.04 -23.24 4.47
C ARG A 112 14.08 -24.50 3.63
N THR A 113 13.05 -24.76 2.83
CA THR A 113 12.92 -26.04 2.09
C THR A 113 13.26 -25.92 0.61
N GLY A 114 13.44 -24.71 0.07
CA GLY A 114 13.65 -24.47 -1.37
C GLY A 114 12.44 -24.79 -2.24
N VAL A 115 11.30 -25.13 -1.64
CA VAL A 115 10.06 -25.50 -2.35
C VAL A 115 9.22 -24.25 -2.52
N LYS A 116 8.88 -23.91 -3.78
CA LYS A 116 8.00 -22.78 -4.06
C LYS A 116 6.61 -23.02 -3.45
N PRO A 117 6.04 -22.03 -2.75
CA PRO A 117 4.72 -22.17 -2.14
C PRO A 117 3.62 -22.15 -3.21
N ASN A 118 2.58 -22.96 -3.01
CA ASN A 118 1.44 -23.02 -3.91
C ASN A 118 0.69 -21.68 -3.91
N GLY A 119 0.65 -21.01 -5.07
CA GLY A 119 -0.02 -19.73 -5.27
C GLY A 119 0.89 -18.57 -5.63
N ALA A 120 2.21 -18.76 -5.64
CA ALA A 120 3.14 -17.84 -6.29
C ALA A 120 3.08 -18.08 -7.81
N ALA A 121 2.34 -17.22 -8.52
CA ALA A 121 2.55 -17.04 -9.96
C ALA A 121 3.72 -16.08 -10.17
#